data_AF-A0A2D6P7U9-F1
#
_entry.id   AF-A0A2D6P7U9-F1
#
_cell.length_a   1.000
_cell.length_b   1.000
_cell.length_c   1.000
_cell.angle_alpha   90.00
_cell.angle_beta   90.00
_cell.angle_gamma   90.00
#
_symmetry.space_group_name_H-M   'P 1'
#
loop_
_entity.id
_entity.type
_entity.pdbx_description
1 polymer ?
#
loop_
_entity_poly.entity_id
_entity_poly.type
_entity_poly.pdbx_seq_one_letter_code
_entity_poly.pdbx_strand_id
1 'polypeptide(L)'
;MEAIKIIKLINGDDIVCTIPQHLLDDKSPLVKVDKPLQVKYIPAVEEVGLKDYVALIKWTSYSDDTIISIPKDKIMTITSAGTAMTNSYVNVSAGYDNASIETEHNQESYERERISDEMNEKLNEIFDNLDDTTKH
;
A
#
# COMPACT_ATOMS: atom_id res chain seq x y z
N MET A 1 -10.45 22.16 1.52
CA MET A 1 -9.93 20.78 1.52
C MET A 1 -8.66 20.78 2.34
N GLU A 2 -8.52 19.89 3.31
CA GLU A 2 -7.30 19.81 4.11
C GLU A 2 -6.14 19.33 3.23
N ALA A 3 -4.93 19.83 3.49
CA ALA A 3 -3.78 19.46 2.69
C ALA A 3 -3.38 18.00 2.99
N ILE A 4 -3.29 17.18 1.94
CA ILE A 4 -2.81 15.80 2.05
C ILE A 4 -1.29 15.82 2.17
N LYS A 5 -0.78 15.12 3.19
CA LYS A 5 0.62 15.06 3.55
C LYS A 5 1.12 13.63 3.49
N ILE A 6 2.41 13.51 3.21
CA ILE A 6 3.16 12.27 3.37
C ILE A 6 4.07 12.46 4.59
N ILE A 7 4.01 11.53 5.53
CA ILE A 7 4.83 11.52 6.74
C ILE A 7 5.74 10.30 6.68
N LYS A 8 7.05 10.54 6.71
CA LYS A 8 8.04 9.49 6.91
C LYS A 8 8.29 9.31 8.40
N LEU A 9 8.09 8.11 8.91
CA LEU A 9 8.32 7.75 10.30
C LEU A 9 9.75 7.22 10.48
N ILE A 10 10.27 7.35 11.70
CA ILE A 10 11.65 6.92 12.00
C ILE A 10 11.85 5.39 11.89
N ASN A 11 10.77 4.61 11.92
CA ASN A 11 10.81 3.15 11.73
C ASN A 11 10.93 2.75 10.25
N GLY A 12 10.91 3.71 9.33
CA GLY A 12 11.00 3.49 7.89
C GLY A 12 9.66 3.56 7.15
N ASP A 13 8.52 3.52 7.87
CA ASP A 13 7.20 3.59 7.26
C ASP A 13 6.92 4.96 6.65
N ASP A 14 6.27 4.95 5.49
CA ASP A 14 5.70 6.15 4.88
C ASP A 14 4.17 6.06 4.97
N ILE A 15 3.54 7.11 5.50
CA ILE A 15 2.07 7.21 5.58
C ILE A 15 1.58 8.44 4.82
N VAL A 16 0.38 8.35 4.25
CA VAL A 16 -0.34 9.44 3.61
C VAL A 16 -1.59 9.73 4.42
N CYS A 17 -1.81 11.00 4.76
CA CYS A 17 -2.89 11.40 5.66
C CYS A 17 -3.28 12.87 5.47
N THR A 18 -4.36 13.29 6.11
CA THR A 18 -4.68 14.70 6.33
C THR A 18 -4.29 15.13 7.74
N ILE A 19 -3.98 16.42 7.93
CA ILE A 19 -3.70 16.99 9.25
C ILE A 19 -4.78 18.03 9.53
N PRO A 20 -5.78 17.71 10.38
CA PRO A 20 -6.89 18.62 10.60
C PRO A 20 -6.47 19.90 11.29
N GLN A 21 -6.81 21.06 10.68
CA GLN A 21 -6.35 22.36 11.20
C GLN A 21 -6.83 22.62 12.63
N HIS A 22 -8.04 22.17 12.96
CA HIS A 22 -8.62 22.33 14.28
C HIS A 22 -7.94 21.47 15.38
N LEU A 23 -7.09 20.52 14.98
CA LEU A 23 -6.33 19.65 15.89
C LEU A 23 -4.85 20.03 15.97
N LEU A 24 -4.43 21.08 15.25
CA LEU A 24 -3.08 21.62 15.35
C LEU A 24 -2.91 22.33 16.70
N ASP A 25 -2.08 21.74 17.56
CA ASP A 25 -1.60 22.36 18.77
C ASP A 25 -0.07 22.41 18.73
N ASP A 26 0.46 23.64 18.61
CA ASP A 26 1.91 23.87 18.54
C ASP A 26 2.63 23.40 19.81
N LYS A 27 1.95 23.45 20.96
CA LYS A 27 2.51 23.05 22.26
C LYS A 27 2.43 21.54 22.50
N SER A 28 1.52 20.86 21.81
CA SER A 28 1.38 19.41 21.93
C SER A 28 2.64 18.70 21.40
N PRO A 29 3.19 17.71 22.12
CA PRO A 29 4.26 16.87 21.59
C PRO A 29 3.75 15.87 20.53
N LEU A 30 2.44 15.81 20.31
CA LEU A 30 1.77 14.90 19.38
C LEU A 30 1.24 15.66 18.16
N VAL A 31 1.33 15.06 16.98
CA VAL A 31 0.62 15.44 15.76
C VAL A 31 -0.58 14.53 15.61
N LYS A 32 -1.77 15.11 15.43
CA LYS A 32 -2.99 14.36 15.13
C LYS A 32 -3.20 14.32 13.63
N VAL A 33 -3.29 13.12 13.07
CA VAL A 33 -3.52 12.88 11.64
C VAL A 33 -4.85 12.18 11.45
N ASP A 34 -5.54 12.47 10.36
CA ASP A 34 -6.80 11.84 10.00
C ASP A 34 -6.58 10.87 8.84
N LYS A 35 -7.25 9.71 8.94
CA LYS A 35 -7.27 8.61 7.98
C LYS A 35 -5.89 8.23 7.41
N PRO A 36 -4.87 7.94 8.25
CA PRO A 36 -3.56 7.58 7.75
C PRO A 36 -3.57 6.23 7.02
N LEU A 37 -3.02 6.26 5.79
CA LEU A 37 -2.80 5.10 4.93
C LEU A 37 -1.30 4.85 4.76
N GLN A 38 -0.83 3.64 5.04
CA GLN A 38 0.55 3.21 4.79
C GLN A 38 0.79 3.04 3.29
N VAL A 39 1.93 3.53 2.81
CA VAL A 39 2.42 3.31 1.45
C VAL A 39 3.15 1.97 1.41
N LYS A 40 2.64 1.02 0.62
CA LYS A 40 3.27 -0.29 0.43
C LYS A 40 3.76 -0.45 -1.01
N TYR A 41 5.04 -0.75 -1.15
CA TYR A 41 5.64 -1.12 -2.43
C TYR A 41 5.45 -2.62 -2.65
N ILE A 42 4.79 -2.97 -3.75
CA ILE A 42 4.52 -4.36 -4.13
C ILE A 42 5.24 -4.60 -5.47
N PRO A 43 6.36 -5.34 -5.47
CA PRO A 43 7.00 -5.74 -6.72
C PRO A 43 6.10 -6.76 -7.42
N ALA A 44 5.87 -6.56 -8.72
CA ALA A 44 5.14 -7.49 -9.56
C ALA A 44 5.96 -7.82 -10.81
N VAL A 45 6.00 -9.10 -11.15
CA VAL A 45 6.62 -9.58 -12.39
C VAL A 45 5.58 -9.56 -13.48
N GLU A 46 5.82 -8.77 -14.52
CA GLU A 46 5.00 -8.71 -15.74
C GLU A 46 5.78 -9.29 -16.92
N GLU A 47 5.08 -9.59 -18.02
CA GLU A 47 5.67 -10.16 -19.25
C GLU A 47 6.84 -9.32 -19.81
N VAL A 48 6.85 -8.01 -19.53
CA VAL A 48 7.86 -7.05 -20.02
C VAL A 48 8.91 -6.71 -18.94
N GLY A 49 8.80 -7.24 -17.71
CA GLY A 49 9.79 -7.06 -16.65
C GLY A 49 9.22 -6.87 -15.26
N LEU A 50 10.08 -6.47 -14.32
CA LEU A 50 9.71 -6.17 -12.94
C LEU A 50 9.15 -4.74 -12.84
N LYS A 51 7.97 -4.60 -12.24
CA LYS A 51 7.31 -3.31 -12.02
C LYS A 51 6.91 -3.17 -10.56
N ASP A 52 7.20 -2.01 -9.99
CA ASP A 52 6.80 -1.69 -8.62
C ASP A 52 5.46 -0.97 -8.61
N TYR A 53 4.51 -1.57 -7.88
CA TYR A 53 3.21 -0.98 -7.61
C TYR A 53 3.20 -0.32 -6.24
N VAL A 54 2.49 0.81 -6.13
CA VAL A 54 2.26 1.50 -4.87
C VAL A 54 0.82 1.27 -4.44
N ALA A 55 0.64 0.61 -3.31
CA ALA A 55 -0.66 0.40 -2.67
C ALA A 55 -0.79 1.29 -1.42
N LEU A 56 -2.03 1.69 -1.11
CA LEU A 56 -2.38 2.39 0.11
C LEU A 56 -3.22 1.48 1.00
N ILE A 57 -2.79 1.27 2.24
CA ILE A 57 -3.42 0.33 3.19
C ILE A 57 -3.70 1.07 4.50
N LYS A 58 -4.81 0.78 5.19
CA LYS A 58 -5.08 1.35 6.53
C LYS A 58 -3.89 1.09 7.47
N TRP A 59 -3.25 2.15 7.95
CA TRP A 59 -1.99 2.03 8.70
C TRP A 59 -2.16 1.31 10.04
N THR A 60 -3.18 1.67 10.81
CA THR A 60 -3.57 0.97 12.04
C THR A 60 -4.86 0.19 11.81
N SER A 61 -4.79 -0.84 10.95
CA SER A 61 -5.95 -1.65 10.57
C SER A 61 -6.65 -2.34 11.75
N TYR A 62 -5.94 -2.53 12.86
CA TYR A 62 -6.42 -3.09 14.13
C TYR A 62 -7.10 -2.08 15.06
N SER A 63 -7.29 -0.83 14.62
CA SER A 63 -8.09 0.19 15.34
C SER A 63 -9.16 0.76 14.42
N ASP A 64 -10.32 1.08 15.00
CA ASP A 64 -11.41 1.79 14.33
C ASP A 64 -11.22 3.31 14.35
N ASP A 65 -10.20 3.80 15.06
CA ASP A 65 -9.90 5.23 15.13
C ASP A 65 -9.50 5.80 13.76
N THR A 66 -10.15 6.89 13.36
CA THR A 66 -9.75 7.65 12.16
C THR A 66 -8.69 8.70 12.47
N ILE A 67 -8.68 9.22 13.70
CA ILE A 67 -7.71 10.22 14.18
C ILE A 67 -6.62 9.53 15.00
N ILE A 68 -5.39 9.60 14.52
CA ILE A 68 -4.23 8.96 15.17
C ILE A 68 -3.27 10.03 15.66
N SER A 69 -2.78 9.86 16.89
CA SER A 69 -1.76 10.74 17.48
C SER A 69 -0.37 10.13 17.33
N ILE A 70 0.53 10.85 16.64
CA ILE A 70 1.91 10.45 16.41
C ILE A 70 2.82 11.42 17.19
N PRO A 71 3.74 10.93 18.03
CA PRO A 71 4.73 11.80 18.67
C PRO A 71 5.62 12.49 17.62
N LYS A 72 5.85 13.81 17.79
CA LYS A 72 6.65 14.63 16.86
C LYS A 72 8.08 14.10 16.71
N ASP A 73 8.65 13.51 17.76
CA ASP A 73 9.99 12.90 17.76
C ASP A 73 10.09 11.58 16.98
N LYS A 74 8.96 11.01 16.55
CA LYS A 74 8.89 9.79 15.71
C LYS A 74 8.68 10.11 14.22
N ILE A 75 8.60 11.39 13.87
CA ILE A 75 8.45 11.86 12.50
C ILE A 75 9.83 12.28 11.98
N MET A 76 10.24 11.65 10.87
CA MET A 76 11.48 12.00 10.18
C MET A 76 11.26 13.18 9.23
N THR A 77 10.21 13.14 8.40
CA THR A 77 9.86 14.24 7.50
C THR A 77 8.34 14.32 7.28
N ILE A 78 7.87 15.53 6.94
CA ILE A 78 6.51 15.77 6.45
C ILE A 78 6.64 16.51 5.12
N THR A 79 5.99 16.01 4.07
CA THR A 79 5.95 16.68 2.76
C THR A 79 4.52 16.71 2.21
N SER A 80 4.27 17.60 1.24
CA SER A 80 3.00 17.63 0.52
C SER A 80 2.92 16.48 -0.47
N ALA A 81 1.77 15.80 -0.54
CA ALA A 81 1.54 14.78 -1.55
C ALA A 81 1.46 15.43 -2.95
N GLY A 82 2.07 14.79 -3.95
CA GLY A 82 1.87 15.15 -5.35
C GLY A 82 0.47 14.81 -5.86
N THR A 83 0.13 15.24 -7.08
CA THR A 83 -1.21 15.05 -7.66
C THR A 83 -1.65 13.59 -7.72
N ALA A 84 -0.78 12.69 -8.19
CA ALA A 84 -1.10 11.27 -8.31
C ALA A 84 -1.42 10.63 -6.94
N MET A 85 -0.60 10.92 -5.93
CA MET A 85 -0.79 10.41 -4.57
C MET A 85 -2.05 11.00 -3.92
N THR A 86 -2.30 12.30 -4.14
CA THR A 86 -3.52 12.97 -3.68
C THR A 86 -4.77 12.28 -4.22
N ASN A 87 -4.81 12.00 -5.53
CA ASN A 87 -5.95 11.32 -6.15
C ASN A 87 -6.13 9.90 -5.61
N SER A 88 -5.04 9.15 -5.47
CA SER A 88 -5.07 7.79 -4.89
C SER A 88 -5.59 7.81 -3.45
N TYR A 89 -5.08 8.73 -2.62
CA TYR A 89 -5.52 8.89 -1.24
C TYR A 89 -7.01 9.22 -1.14
N VAL A 90 -7.53 10.15 -1.95
CA VAL A 90 -8.96 10.53 -1.92
C VAL A 90 -9.84 9.32 -2.26
N ASN A 91 -9.45 8.51 -3.25
CA ASN A 91 -10.21 7.32 -3.63
C ASN A 91 -10.22 6.26 -2.53
N VAL A 92 -9.06 6.00 -1.90
CA VAL A 92 -8.94 4.95 -0.88
C VAL A 92 -9.53 5.38 0.47
N SER A 93 -9.31 6.64 0.87
CA SER A 93 -9.81 7.19 2.14
C SER A 93 -11.33 7.36 2.19
N ALA A 94 -12.01 7.34 1.04
CA ALA A 94 -13.47 7.28 0.96
C ALA A 94 -14.03 5.97 1.57
N GLY A 95 -13.28 4.87 1.47
CA GLY A 95 -13.60 3.57 2.06
C GLY A 95 -12.86 3.27 3.36
N TYR A 96 -12.27 4.28 4.03
CA TYR A 96 -11.37 4.07 5.18
C TYR A 96 -11.97 3.22 6.31
N ASP A 97 -13.26 3.44 6.60
CA ASP A 97 -13.97 2.75 7.68
C ASP A 97 -14.29 1.29 7.33
N ASN A 98 -14.38 0.98 6.03
CA ASN A 98 -14.60 -0.37 5.52
C ASN A 98 -13.29 -1.14 5.31
N ALA A 99 -12.13 -0.48 5.42
CA ALA A 99 -10.81 -1.07 5.26
C ALA A 99 -10.29 -1.76 6.55
N SER A 100 -11.21 -2.26 7.38
CA SER A 100 -10.88 -3.08 8.54
C SER A 100 -10.30 -4.43 8.08
N ILE A 101 -9.51 -5.05 8.95
CA ILE A 101 -8.83 -6.32 8.71
C ILE A 101 -9.84 -7.30 8.08
N GLU A 102 -9.68 -7.64 6.81
CA GLU A 102 -10.23 -8.87 6.28
C GLU A 102 -9.54 -9.99 7.08
N THR A 103 -10.17 -10.43 8.16
CA THR A 103 -9.66 -11.52 9.01
C THR A 103 -9.60 -12.86 8.27
N GLU A 104 -10.05 -12.89 7.03
CA GLU A 104 -9.94 -14.04 6.16
C GLU A 104 -9.49 -13.51 4.82
N HIS A 105 -8.27 -13.88 4.43
CA HIS A 105 -7.80 -13.81 3.07
C HIS A 105 -8.85 -14.50 2.20
N ASN A 106 -9.79 -13.73 1.63
CA ASN A 106 -10.80 -14.29 0.76
C ASN A 106 -10.10 -14.59 -0.56
N GLN A 107 -9.39 -15.73 -0.61
CA GLN A 107 -8.76 -16.30 -1.80
C GLN A 107 -9.78 -16.61 -2.92
N GLU A 108 -11.05 -16.28 -2.73
CA GLU A 108 -12.13 -16.46 -3.70
C GLU A 108 -12.10 -15.44 -4.85
N SER A 109 -11.41 -14.30 -4.73
CA SER A 109 -11.40 -13.27 -5.78
C SER A 109 -10.30 -13.42 -6.83
N TYR A 110 -9.34 -14.33 -6.63
CA TYR A 110 -8.50 -14.81 -7.72
C TYR A 110 -9.24 -15.97 -8.39
N GLU A 111 -9.85 -15.71 -9.56
CA GLU A 111 -10.26 -16.80 -10.44
C GLU A 111 -9.00 -17.62 -10.77
N ARG A 112 -8.84 -18.77 -10.09
CA ARG A 112 -7.84 -19.76 -10.46
C ARG A 112 -8.33 -20.40 -11.74
N GLU A 113 -8.03 -19.80 -12.88
CA GLU A 113 -8.22 -20.48 -14.16
C GLU A 113 -7.31 -21.71 -14.17
N ARG A 114 -7.93 -22.90 -14.21
CA ARG A 114 -7.20 -24.15 -14.40
C ARG A 114 -6.64 -24.10 -15.82
N ILE A 115 -5.31 -24.02 -15.92
CA ILE A 115 -4.60 -24.19 -17.18
C ILE A 115 -5.01 -25.55 -17.77
N SER A 116 -5.48 -25.56 -19.02
CA SER A 116 -5.84 -26.79 -19.73
C SER A 116 -4.64 -27.73 -19.79
N ASP A 117 -4.88 -29.05 -19.77
CA ASP A 117 -3.82 -30.06 -19.79
C ASP A 117 -2.89 -29.86 -21.01
N GLU A 118 -3.43 -29.42 -22.16
CA GLU A 118 -2.66 -29.10 -23.37
C GLU A 118 -1.73 -27.88 -23.19
N MET A 119 -2.18 -26.86 -22.46
CA MET A 119 -1.37 -25.67 -22.19
C MET A 119 -0.28 -25.97 -21.16
N ASN A 120 -0.56 -26.87 -20.21
CA ASN A 120 0.41 -27.34 -19.23
C ASN A 120 1.52 -28.19 -19.88
N GLU A 121 1.17 -29.03 -20.86
CA GLU A 121 2.15 -29.76 -21.67
C GLU A 121 3.06 -28.81 -22.45
N LYS A 122 2.51 -27.79 -23.13
CA LYS A 122 3.31 -26.78 -23.85
C LYS A 122 4.23 -25.99 -22.93
N LEU A 123 3.77 -25.66 -21.72
CA LEU A 123 4.60 -24.99 -20.72
C LEU A 123 5.78 -25.87 -20.31
N ASN A 124 5.53 -27.15 -19.99
CA ASN A 124 6.59 -28.09 -19.62
C ASN A 124 7.60 -28.28 -20.76
N GLU A 125 7.14 -28.38 -22.01
CA GLU A 125 8.03 -28.45 -23.19
C GLU A 125 8.92 -27.19 -23.31
N ILE A 126 8.40 -26.00 -23.02
CA ILE A 126 9.18 -24.76 -23.04
C ILE A 126 10.25 -24.77 -21.95
N PHE A 127 9.91 -25.21 -20.73
CA PHE A 127 10.87 -25.30 -19.62
C PHE A 127 11.97 -26.34 -19.87
N ASP A 128 11.62 -27.50 -20.43
CA ASP A 128 12.60 -28.54 -20.78
C ASP A 128 13.60 -28.07 -21.84
N ASN A 129 13.15 -27.28 -22.82
CA ASN A 129 14.03 -26.69 -23.85
C ASN A 129 14.98 -25.60 -23.30
N LEU A 130 14.58 -24.89 -22.23
CA LEU A 130 15.41 -23.87 -21.58
C LEU A 130 16.50 -24.49 -20.70
N ASP A 131 16.23 -25.64 -20.07
CA ASP A 131 17.24 -26.34 -19.26
C ASP A 131 18.37 -26.94 -20.12
N ASP A 132 18.08 -27.35 -21.35
CA ASP A 132 19.10 -27.89 -22.29
C ASP A 132 20.01 -26.80 -22.90
N THR A 133 19.59 -25.53 -22.90
CA THR A 133 20.44 -24.41 -23.37
C THR A 133 21.39 -23.87 -22.30
N THR A 134 21.24 -24.30 -21.04
CA THR A 134 22.07 -23.83 -19.91
C THR A 134 23.24 -24.80 -19.58
N LYS A 135 23.34 -25.92 -20.31
CA LYS A 135 24.44 -26.90 -20.19
C LYS A 135 25.43 -26.84 -21.36
N HIS A 136 26.02 -25.69 -21.68
CA HIS A 136 27.28 -25.60 -22.45
C HIS A 136 28.14 -24.43 -22.00
#